data_AF-A0A1Y2ZVM0-F1
#
_entry.id   AF-A0A1Y2ZVM0-F1
#
_cell.length_a   1.000
_cell.length_b   1.000
_cell.length_c   1.000
_cell.angle_alpha   90.00
_cell.angle_beta   90.00
_cell.angle_gamma   90.00
#
_symmetry.space_group_name_H-M   'P 1'
#
loop_
_entity.id
_entity.type
_entity.pdbx_description
1 polymer ?
#
loop_
_entity_poly.entity_id
_entity_poly.type
_entity_poly.pdbx_seq_one_letter_code
_entity_poly.pdbx_strand_id
1 'polypeptide(L)'
;MFVRILGLTVLMAFASTAQAVSYDCQKAKTFTEKAICQDQELSALDDELDSSYQAAEARSKNPKALKKQQMKWLSERDTCQTNNCVKKSYQKRIIDLEP
;
A
#
# COMPACT_ATOMS: atom_id res chain seq x y z
N MET A 1 6.20 -44.87 -42.26
CA MET A 1 6.42 -44.83 -40.79
C MET A 1 6.05 -43.43 -40.32
N PHE A 2 4.83 -43.24 -39.83
CA PHE A 2 4.28 -41.93 -39.48
C PHE A 2 4.31 -41.76 -37.96
N VAL A 3 5.23 -40.94 -37.45
CA VAL A 3 5.12 -40.44 -36.07
C VAL A 3 4.33 -39.14 -36.14
N ARG A 4 3.08 -39.17 -35.71
CA ARG A 4 2.26 -37.96 -35.50
C ARG A 4 2.70 -37.33 -34.18
N ILE A 5 3.52 -36.29 -34.26
CA ILE A 5 3.74 -35.42 -33.11
C ILE A 5 2.60 -34.39 -33.10
N LEU A 6 1.54 -34.69 -32.35
CA LEU A 6 0.64 -33.67 -31.83
C LEU A 6 1.45 -32.83 -30.85
N GLY A 7 1.90 -31.65 -31.28
CA GLY A 7 2.59 -30.68 -30.43
C GLY A 7 1.83 -29.37 -30.41
N LEU A 8 0.72 -29.31 -29.67
CA LEU A 8 0.06 -28.04 -29.35
C LEU A 8 0.95 -27.33 -28.32
N THR A 9 1.79 -26.39 -28.75
CA THR A 9 2.50 -25.48 -27.86
C THR A 9 1.49 -24.50 -27.26
N VAL A 10 0.99 -24.84 -26.06
CA VAL A 10 0.22 -23.91 -25.22
C VAL A 10 1.20 -22.93 -24.58
N LEU A 11 1.25 -21.71 -25.12
CA LEU A 11 1.90 -20.59 -24.47
C LEU A 11 1.01 -20.14 -23.30
N MET A 12 1.27 -20.64 -22.09
CA MET A 12 0.68 -20.06 -20.88
C MET A 12 1.35 -18.72 -20.61
N ALA A 13 0.68 -17.64 -21.03
CA ALA A 13 0.98 -16.31 -20.54
C ALA A 13 0.57 -16.24 -19.06
N PHE A 14 1.54 -16.38 -18.16
CA PHE A 14 1.35 -16.06 -16.75
C PHE A 14 1.21 -14.55 -16.64
N ALA A 15 -0.03 -14.06 -16.62
CA ALA A 15 -0.32 -12.73 -16.13
C ALA A 15 -0.01 -12.73 -14.63
N SER A 16 1.14 -12.16 -14.26
CA SER A 16 1.47 -11.87 -12.88
C SER A 16 0.45 -10.86 -12.37
N THR A 17 -0.60 -11.33 -11.69
CA THR A 17 -1.38 -10.45 -10.83
C THR A 17 -0.44 -10.04 -9.70
N ALA A 18 0.14 -8.86 -9.82
CA ALA A 18 0.77 -8.20 -8.69
C ALA A 18 -0.31 -8.05 -7.62
N GLN A 19 -0.33 -8.99 -6.67
CA GLN A 19 -1.17 -8.93 -5.49
C GLN A 19 -0.50 -7.89 -4.58
N ALA A 20 -0.62 -6.60 -4.94
CA ALA A 20 -0.67 -5.59 -3.91
C ALA A 20 -1.77 -6.05 -2.96
N VAL A 21 -1.52 -6.06 -1.65
CA VAL A 21 -2.58 -6.26 -0.66
C VAL A 21 -3.45 -5.01 -0.73
N SER A 22 -4.24 -4.94 -1.79
CA SER A 22 -5.20 -3.89 -2.04
C SER A 22 -6.17 -3.97 -0.87
N TYR A 23 -6.21 -2.91 -0.08
CA TYR A 23 -7.39 -2.61 0.69
C TYR A 23 -8.57 -2.75 -0.28
N ASP A 24 -9.46 -3.69 0.01
CA ASP A 24 -10.62 -3.95 -0.84
C ASP A 24 -11.44 -2.67 -0.88
N CYS A 25 -11.24 -1.87 -1.93
CA CYS A 25 -11.80 -0.53 -2.04
C CYS A 25 -13.34 -0.54 -2.00
N GLN A 26 -13.95 -1.69 -2.24
CA GLN A 26 -15.39 -1.90 -2.10
C GLN A 26 -15.85 -1.90 -0.64
N LYS A 27 -14.94 -2.15 0.31
CA LYS A 27 -15.19 -2.15 1.77
C LYS A 27 -14.83 -0.83 2.45
N ALA A 28 -14.34 0.17 1.72
CA ALA A 28 -13.98 1.47 2.27
C ALA A 28 -15.20 2.19 2.89
N LYS A 29 -15.13 2.50 4.17
CA LYS A 29 -16.21 3.13 4.94
C LYS A 29 -15.93 4.59 5.23
N THR A 30 -14.68 4.95 5.51
CA THR A 30 -14.31 6.32 5.88
C THR A 30 -14.06 7.20 4.66
N PHE A 31 -14.08 8.52 4.85
CA PHE A 31 -13.66 9.47 3.82
C PHE A 31 -12.22 9.14 3.36
N THR A 32 -11.31 8.98 4.31
CA THR A 32 -9.89 8.72 4.03
C THR A 32 -9.68 7.44 3.23
N GLU A 33 -10.33 6.33 3.61
CA GLU A 33 -10.23 5.06 2.86
C GLU A 33 -10.74 5.23 1.42
N LYS A 34 -11.87 5.93 1.22
CA LYS A 34 -12.41 6.19 -0.11
C LYS A 34 -11.50 7.11 -0.92
N ALA A 35 -10.93 8.13 -0.29
CA ALA A 35 -10.01 9.07 -0.92
C ALA A 35 -8.74 8.35 -1.41
N ILE A 36 -8.14 7.50 -0.58
CA ILE A 36 -6.97 6.69 -0.98
C ILE A 36 -7.31 5.78 -2.17
N CYS A 37 -8.49 5.16 -2.17
CA CYS A 37 -8.93 4.28 -3.26
C CYS A 37 -9.25 4.99 -4.58
N GLN A 38 -9.60 6.27 -4.56
CA GLN A 38 -10.07 7.01 -5.74
C GLN A 38 -9.03 8.00 -6.29
N ASP A 39 -8.01 8.32 -5.51
CA ASP A 39 -6.98 9.30 -5.84
C ASP A 39 -5.63 8.60 -6.01
N GLN A 40 -5.12 8.57 -7.24
CA GLN A 40 -3.87 7.89 -7.58
C GLN A 40 -2.67 8.44 -6.81
N GLU A 41 -2.65 9.74 -6.51
CA GLU A 41 -1.56 10.33 -5.72
C GLU A 41 -1.61 9.86 -4.27
N LEU A 42 -2.80 9.80 -3.67
CA LEU A 42 -2.95 9.27 -2.32
C LEU A 42 -2.65 7.77 -2.23
N SER A 43 -3.00 6.99 -3.25
CA SER A 43 -2.62 5.58 -3.32
C SER A 43 -1.10 5.41 -3.38
N ALA A 44 -0.40 6.21 -4.19
CA ALA A 44 1.06 6.14 -4.28
C ALA A 44 1.75 6.53 -2.96
N LEU A 45 1.20 7.53 -2.25
CA LEU A 45 1.67 7.90 -0.92
C LEU A 45 1.42 6.80 0.14
N ASP A 46 0.37 6.01 -0.01
CA ASP A 46 0.11 4.85 0.85
C ASP A 46 1.16 3.76 0.65
N ASP A 47 1.50 3.44 -0.60
CA ASP A 47 2.56 2.49 -0.94
C ASP A 47 3.96 2.97 -0.45
N GLU A 48 4.24 4.27 -0.61
CA GLU A 48 5.50 4.88 -0.15
C GLU A 48 5.60 4.85 1.39
N LEU A 49 4.50 5.12 2.09
CA LEU A 49 4.45 5.04 3.54
C LEU A 49 4.70 3.60 4.03
N ASP A 50 4.08 2.60 3.39
CA ASP A 50 4.29 1.20 3.76
C ASP A 50 5.78 0.83 3.64
N SER A 51 6.39 1.18 2.51
CA SER A 51 7.82 0.98 2.27
C SER A 51 8.69 1.68 3.33
N SER A 52 8.36 2.94 3.66
CA SER A 52 9.08 3.74 4.68
C SER A 52 8.92 3.15 6.08
N TYR A 53 7.72 2.69 6.43
CA TYR A 53 7.44 2.06 7.71
C TYR A 53 8.20 0.74 7.87
N GLN A 54 8.22 -0.11 6.83
CA GLN A 54 8.99 -1.36 6.85
C GLN A 54 10.49 -1.09 7.05
N ALA A 55 11.04 -0.10 6.35
CA ALA A 55 12.42 0.32 6.53
C ALA A 55 12.69 0.85 7.95
N ALA A 56 11.75 1.61 8.52
CA ALA A 56 11.85 2.15 9.88
C ALA A 56 11.77 1.05 10.93
N GLU A 57 10.89 0.07 10.73
CA GLU A 57 10.74 -1.09 11.61
C GLU A 57 12.00 -1.95 11.62
N ALA A 58 12.59 -2.21 10.44
CA ALA A 58 13.82 -3.00 10.30
C ALA A 58 15.03 -2.40 11.07
N ARG A 59 15.11 -1.07 11.18
CA ARG A 59 16.21 -0.38 11.90
C ARG A 59 15.84 0.07 13.32
N SER A 60 14.59 -0.14 13.75
CA SER A 60 14.11 0.37 15.04
C SER A 60 14.69 -0.40 16.22
N LYS A 61 15.27 0.33 17.19
CA LYS A 61 15.65 -0.23 18.49
C LYS A 61 14.44 -0.53 19.39
N ASN A 62 13.26 -0.03 19.04
CA ASN A 62 12.02 -0.27 19.78
C ASN A 62 10.80 -0.39 18.83
N PRO A 63 10.62 -1.53 18.14
CA PRO A 63 9.53 -1.74 17.18
C PRO A 63 8.13 -1.59 17.80
N LYS A 64 7.98 -1.95 19.08
CA LYS A 64 6.69 -1.79 19.80
C LYS A 64 6.29 -0.33 19.94
N ALA A 65 7.23 0.56 20.24
CA ALA A 65 6.96 1.99 20.29
C ALA A 65 6.63 2.56 18.91
N LEU A 66 7.38 2.14 17.87
CA LEU A 66 7.13 2.54 16.49
C LEU A 66 5.71 2.14 16.04
N LYS A 67 5.30 0.90 16.29
CA LYS A 67 3.95 0.42 15.98
C LYS A 67 2.88 1.24 16.71
N LYS A 68 3.09 1.59 17.99
CA LYS A 68 2.15 2.45 18.74
C LYS A 68 2.02 3.84 18.10
N GLN A 69 3.14 4.43 17.66
CA GLN A 69 3.12 5.72 16.95
C GLN A 69 2.38 5.61 15.61
N GLN A 70 2.58 4.51 14.87
CA GLN A 70 1.89 4.28 13.61
C GLN A 70 0.37 4.17 13.80
N MET A 71 -0.09 3.44 14.81
CA MET A 71 -1.53 3.33 15.11
C MET A 71 -2.14 4.67 15.51
N LYS A 72 -1.41 5.46 16.31
CA LYS A 72 -1.82 6.83 16.67
C LYS A 72 -1.94 7.71 15.42
N TRP A 73 -0.94 7.66 14.54
CA TRP A 73 -0.96 8.40 13.29
C TRP A 73 -2.13 7.99 12.38
N LEU A 74 -2.44 6.69 12.26
CA LEU A 74 -3.61 6.23 11.49
C LEU A 74 -4.91 6.86 12.02
N SER A 75 -5.11 6.84 13.35
CA SER A 75 -6.28 7.47 13.96
C SER A 75 -6.36 8.98 13.71
N GLU A 76 -5.21 9.67 13.67
CA GLU A 76 -5.15 11.10 13.36
C GLU A 76 -5.46 11.37 11.87
N ARG A 77 -4.86 10.60 10.95
CA ARG A 77 -5.13 10.66 9.50
C ARG A 77 -6.61 10.45 9.19
N ASP A 78 -7.26 9.52 9.87
CA ASP A 78 -8.66 9.18 9.63
C ASP A 78 -9.65 10.28 10.07
N THR A 79 -9.17 11.35 10.72
CA THR A 79 -9.98 12.56 10.98
C THR A 79 -10.07 13.51 9.78
N CYS A 80 -9.22 13.34 8.78
CA CYS A 80 -9.20 14.20 7.60
C CYS A 80 -10.52 14.20 6.83
N GLN A 81 -10.88 15.36 6.27
CA GLN A 81 -12.11 15.57 5.49
C GLN A 81 -11.82 16.03 4.04
N THR A 82 -10.54 16.12 3.64
CA THR A 82 -10.12 16.53 2.29
C THR A 82 -8.89 15.74 1.83
N ASN A 83 -8.73 15.54 0.52
CA ASN A 83 -7.55 14.86 -0.05
C ASN A 83 -6.25 15.58 0.34
N ASN A 84 -6.25 16.92 0.36
CA ASN A 84 -5.08 17.70 0.77
C ASN A 84 -4.69 17.47 2.24
N CYS A 85 -5.66 17.28 3.14
CA CYS A 85 -5.38 16.91 4.53
C CYS A 85 -4.70 15.53 4.60
N VAL A 86 -5.26 14.55 3.88
CA VAL A 86 -4.72 13.18 3.84
C VAL A 86 -3.31 13.19 3.28
N LYS A 87 -3.09 13.85 2.13
CA LYS A 87 -1.79 14.05 1.49
C LYS A 87 -0.74 14.60 2.46
N LYS A 88 -1.06 15.71 3.13
CA LYS A 88 -0.13 16.33 4.11
C LYS A 88 0.19 15.39 5.27
N SER A 89 -0.80 14.61 5.73
CA SER A 89 -0.60 13.61 6.78
C SER A 89 0.38 12.51 6.36
N TYR A 90 0.24 11.99 5.13
CA TYR A 90 1.17 11.02 4.54
C TYR A 90 2.59 11.59 4.42
N GLN A 91 2.72 12.74 3.74
CA GLN A 91 4.03 13.36 3.50
C GLN A 91 4.78 13.62 4.81
N LYS A 92 4.08 14.16 5.82
CA LYS A 92 4.67 14.37 7.14
C LYS A 92 5.14 13.06 7.76
N ARG A 93 4.34 12.00 7.68
CA ARG A 93 4.67 10.72 8.31
C ARG A 93 5.81 10.01 7.62
N ILE A 94 5.87 10.06 6.29
CA ILE A 94 6.99 9.52 5.50
C ILE A 94 8.30 10.18 5.94
N ILE A 95 8.34 11.51 6.02
CA ILE A 95 9.51 12.26 6.52
C ILE A 95 9.86 11.85 7.96
N ASP A 96 8.87 11.73 8.85
CA ASP A 96 9.10 11.30 10.25
C ASP A 96 9.63 9.84 10.34
N LEU A 97 9.54 9.06 9.26
CA LEU A 97 9.98 7.66 9.12
C LEU A 97 11.25 7.52 8.27
N GLU A 98 11.89 8.58 7.81
CA GLU A 98 13.19 8.51 7.14
C GLU A 98 14.33 8.32 8.17
N PRO A 99 15.51 7.81 7.75
CA PRO A 99 16.65 7.58 8.65
C PRO A 99 17.26 8.84 9.27
#